data_AF-A0A7J0CKC5-F1
#
_entry.id   AF-A0A7J0CKC5-F1
#
_cell.length_a   1.000
_cell.length_b   1.000
_cell.length_c   1.000
_cell.angle_alpha   90.00
_cell.angle_beta   90.00
_cell.angle_gamma   90.00
#
_symmetry.space_group_name_H-M   'P 1'
#
loop_
_entity.id
_entity.type
_entity.pdbx_description
1 polymer ?
#
loop_
_entity_poly.entity_id
_entity_poly.type
_entity_poly.pdbx_seq_one_letter_code
_entity_poly.pdbx_strand_id
1 'polypeptide(L)'
;MSIDIEWARGELAGFLKLTELCPSPGLLSAGRRLSNRGGEREIVAGAQVVEQILDRVLPRWRTEVPEDRNKSVNRWCQHREAAQRAEVVLLRDAEVRERLGDGAPQLSAASMHRWVWDGARSLWGSGHFREAVTAAARKVNAEAQNKVARRDVSETALFQSVFSKDAAKPGRPRLRLMADDGSDTFRSVHRGVMSFAEGCFAGIRNPNSHEDGLPELPEHEALEQLAAFSVLARWVDSAALDAP
;
A
#
# COMPACT_ATOMS: atom_id res chain seq x y z
N MET A 1 -4.90 1.67 7.76
CA MET A 1 -4.55 1.80 9.19
C MET A 1 -3.87 3.16 9.37
N SER A 2 -4.41 4.03 10.23
CA SER A 2 -3.82 5.35 10.51
C SER A 2 -2.56 5.18 11.35
N ILE A 3 -1.53 6.00 11.12
CA ILE A 3 -0.36 6.06 11.99
C ILE A 3 -0.75 6.73 13.32
N ASP A 4 -0.24 6.22 14.44
CA ASP A 4 -0.30 6.91 15.72
C ASP A 4 0.80 7.99 15.74
N ILE A 5 0.37 9.25 15.62
CA ILE A 5 1.27 10.41 15.47
C ILE A 5 2.03 10.67 16.78
N GLU A 6 1.40 10.52 17.94
CA GLU A 6 2.06 10.79 19.23
C GLU A 6 3.14 9.74 19.50
N TRP A 7 2.82 8.47 19.27
CA TRP A 7 3.79 7.39 19.40
C TRP A 7 4.97 7.57 18.43
N ALA A 8 4.70 7.80 17.14
CA ALA A 8 5.74 7.94 16.13
C ALA A 8 6.69 9.11 16.44
N ARG A 9 6.15 10.25 16.89
CA ARG A 9 6.96 11.40 17.29
C ARG A 9 7.78 11.10 18.55
N GLY A 10 7.24 10.34 19.50
CA GLY A 10 7.97 9.88 20.68
C GLY A 10 9.21 9.05 20.32
N GLU A 11 9.06 8.09 19.41
CA GLU A 11 10.17 7.25 18.93
C GLU A 11 11.24 8.07 18.18
N LEU A 12 10.83 8.99 17.30
CA LEU A 12 11.75 9.87 16.58
C LEU A 12 12.53 10.79 17.54
N ALA A 13 11.85 11.40 18.52
CA ALA A 13 12.48 12.26 19.52
C ALA A 13 13.45 11.47 20.42
N GLY A 14 13.08 10.24 20.82
CA GLY A 14 13.95 9.34 21.57
C GLY A 14 15.24 9.01 20.81
N PHE A 15 15.13 8.65 19.54
CA PHE A 15 16.28 8.38 18.69
C PHE A 15 17.19 9.60 18.47
N LEU A 16 16.60 10.79 18.26
CA LEU A 16 17.36 12.04 18.14
C LEU A 16 18.14 12.36 19.42
N LYS A 17 17.59 12.05 20.60
CA LYS A 17 18.27 12.21 21.89
C LYS A 17 19.40 11.20 22.08
N LEU A 18 19.22 9.94 21.67
CA LEU A 18 20.25 8.90 21.76
C LEU A 18 21.44 9.20 20.84
N THR A 19 21.18 9.75 19.66
CA THR A 19 22.22 10.05 18.65
C THR A 19 22.79 11.47 18.76
N GLU A 20 22.45 12.21 19.82
CA GLU A 20 23.02 13.53 20.12
C GLU A 20 24.50 13.38 20.50
N LEU A 21 25.38 14.11 19.83
CA LEU A 21 26.81 14.09 20.12
C LEU A 21 27.11 14.85 21.41
N CYS A 22 27.56 14.14 22.43
CA CYS A 22 27.99 14.70 23.70
C CYS A 22 29.51 14.61 23.85
N PRO A 23 30.16 15.53 24.58
CA PRO A 23 31.54 15.38 24.98
C PRO A 23 31.70 14.10 25.81
N SER A 24 32.65 13.22 25.46
CA SER A 24 32.90 12.02 26.25
C SER A 24 33.36 12.39 27.68
N PRO A 25 32.71 11.88 28.75
CA PRO A 25 33.13 12.13 30.11
C PRO A 25 34.52 11.53 30.36
N GLY A 26 35.50 12.35 30.77
CA GLY A 26 36.77 11.86 31.31
C GLY A 26 38.05 12.17 30.52
N LEU A 27 38.00 12.88 29.39
CA LEU A 27 39.23 13.24 28.63
C LEU A 27 39.47 14.76 28.64
N LEU A 28 40.22 15.23 29.64
CA LEU A 28 40.79 16.58 29.66
C LEU A 28 42.15 16.53 28.94
N SER A 29 42.21 17.14 27.75
CA SER A 29 43.36 17.38 26.87
C SER A 29 43.53 16.42 25.68
N ALA A 30 43.71 17.04 24.51
CA ALA A 30 43.99 16.50 23.18
C ALA A 30 42.82 15.77 22.47
N GLY A 31 41.93 16.59 21.87
CA GLY A 31 40.88 16.17 20.94
C GLY A 31 39.57 15.82 21.65
N ARG A 32 38.57 16.71 21.60
CA ARG A 32 37.21 16.39 22.02
C ARG A 32 36.65 15.30 21.10
N ARG A 33 36.85 14.02 21.47
CA ARG A 33 36.07 12.95 20.86
C ARG A 33 34.63 13.15 21.31
N LEU A 34 33.76 13.38 20.34
CA LEU A 34 32.32 13.39 20.53
C LEU A 34 31.83 11.95 20.42
N SER A 35 30.96 11.55 21.32
CA SER A 35 30.28 10.25 21.27
C SER A 35 28.78 10.48 21.32
N ASN A 36 28.01 9.57 20.72
CA ASN A 36 26.56 9.58 20.88
C ASN A 36 26.21 9.46 22.38
N ARG A 37 25.11 10.10 22.79
CA ARG A 37 24.62 10.07 24.17
C ARG A 37 24.17 8.67 24.61
N GLY A 38 23.52 7.94 23.71
CA GLY A 38 23.02 6.58 23.95
C GLY A 38 24.08 5.50 23.74
N GLY A 39 23.86 4.33 24.35
CA GLY A 39 24.66 3.16 24.05
C GLY A 39 24.42 2.66 22.63
N GLU A 40 25.42 2.06 21.99
CA GLU A 40 25.30 1.57 20.60
C GLU A 40 24.14 0.59 20.43
N ARG A 41 23.91 -0.31 21.40
CA ARG A 41 22.79 -1.27 21.38
C ARG A 41 21.43 -0.58 21.39
N GLU A 42 21.28 0.48 22.18
CA GLU A 42 20.03 1.24 22.29
C GLU A 42 19.76 2.02 21.00
N ILE A 43 20.80 2.60 20.41
CA ILE A 43 20.69 3.33 19.14
C ILE A 43 20.29 2.38 18.01
N VAL A 44 20.91 1.19 17.92
CA VAL A 44 20.56 0.19 16.89
C VAL A 44 19.13 -0.32 17.07
N ALA A 45 18.70 -0.57 18.32
CA ALA A 45 17.32 -0.97 18.59
C ALA A 45 16.30 0.13 18.19
N GLY A 46 16.59 1.38 18.54
CA GLY A 46 15.76 2.52 18.15
C GLY A 46 15.74 2.75 16.64
N ALA A 47 16.86 2.54 15.95
CA ALA A 47 16.96 2.68 14.50
C ALA A 47 15.96 1.75 13.77
N GLN A 48 15.79 0.51 14.22
CA GLN A 48 14.85 -0.43 13.59
C GLN A 48 13.40 0.06 13.58
N VAL A 49 12.98 0.76 14.63
CA VAL A 49 11.63 1.34 14.73
C VAL A 49 11.55 2.61 13.90
N VAL A 50 12.56 3.48 14.01
CA VAL A 50 12.65 4.72 13.24
C VAL A 50 12.65 4.46 11.74
N GLU A 51 13.37 3.47 11.24
CA GLU A 51 13.39 3.13 9.82
C GLU A 51 12.00 2.74 9.30
N GLN A 52 11.19 2.01 10.09
CA GLN A 52 9.82 1.68 9.71
C GLN A 52 8.89 2.91 9.70
N ILE A 53 9.09 3.85 10.63
CA ILE A 53 8.38 5.12 10.64
C ILE A 53 8.78 5.95 9.42
N LEU A 54 10.08 6.06 9.13
CA LEU A 54 10.62 6.80 8.00
C LEU A 54 10.15 6.21 6.66
N ASP A 55 10.12 4.89 6.52
CA ASP A 55 9.62 4.23 5.31
C ASP A 55 8.14 4.52 5.05
N ARG A 56 7.39 4.83 6.13
CA ARG A 56 5.98 5.20 6.04
C ARG A 56 5.74 6.68 5.80
N VAL A 57 6.54 7.56 6.42
CA VAL A 57 6.36 9.03 6.42
C VAL A 57 7.16 9.70 5.29
N LEU A 58 8.35 9.20 4.99
CA LEU A 58 9.27 9.70 3.97
C LEU A 58 9.82 8.53 3.12
N PRO A 59 9.02 7.88 2.25
CA PRO A 59 9.39 6.62 1.59
C PRO A 59 10.73 6.63 0.82
N ARG A 60 11.19 7.80 0.39
CA ARG A 60 12.44 7.99 -0.37
C ARG A 60 13.58 8.58 0.46
N TRP A 61 13.49 8.57 1.80
CA TRP A 61 14.49 9.17 2.67
C TRP A 61 15.91 8.62 2.46
N ARG A 62 16.06 7.33 2.13
CA ARG A 62 17.37 6.69 1.89
C ARG A 62 18.12 7.27 0.67
N THR A 63 17.40 7.85 -0.28
CA THR A 63 17.96 8.44 -1.50
C THR A 63 17.92 9.98 -1.48
N GLU A 64 16.92 10.58 -0.83
CA GLU A 64 16.70 12.03 -0.81
C GLU A 64 17.37 12.75 0.37
N VAL A 65 17.76 12.00 1.41
CA VAL A 65 18.53 12.54 2.54
C VAL A 65 20.01 12.22 2.32
N PRO A 66 20.89 13.23 2.24
CA PRO A 66 22.31 13.02 2.02
C PRO A 66 22.94 12.13 3.12
N GLU A 67 23.71 11.11 2.71
CA GLU A 67 24.45 10.24 3.63
C GLU A 67 25.90 10.70 3.85
N ASP A 68 26.42 11.54 2.96
CA ASP A 68 27.84 11.91 2.88
C ASP A 68 28.23 13.07 3.80
N ARG A 69 27.31 14.03 4.01
CA ARG A 69 27.50 15.15 4.92
C ARG A 69 27.58 14.64 6.36
N ASN A 70 28.80 14.53 6.88
CA ASN A 70 29.14 14.22 8.27
C ASN A 70 29.12 12.74 8.69
N LYS A 71 29.14 11.78 7.76
CA LYS A 71 29.25 10.34 8.10
C LYS A 71 30.50 10.00 8.92
N SER A 72 31.60 10.73 8.69
CA SER A 72 32.86 10.63 9.44
C SER A 72 32.76 11.15 10.87
N VAL A 73 31.76 11.99 11.17
CA VAL A 73 31.55 12.62 12.49
C VAL A 73 30.44 11.89 13.25
N ASN A 74 29.38 11.48 12.56
CA ASN A 74 28.32 10.65 13.11
C ASN A 74 27.76 9.71 12.04
N ARG A 75 27.91 8.40 12.24
CA ARG A 75 27.35 7.36 11.38
C ARG A 75 25.83 7.53 11.15
N TRP A 76 25.12 8.09 12.12
CA TRP A 76 23.66 8.25 12.09
C TRP A 76 23.21 9.60 11.51
N CYS A 77 24.08 10.35 10.82
CA CYS A 77 23.74 11.67 10.28
C CYS A 77 22.52 11.63 9.34
N GLN A 78 22.45 10.64 8.44
CA GLN A 78 21.33 10.46 7.52
C GLN A 78 20.02 10.19 8.28
N HIS A 79 20.03 9.22 9.20
CA HIS A 79 18.85 8.89 10.02
C HIS A 79 18.40 10.08 10.88
N ARG A 80 19.33 10.88 11.41
CA ARG A 80 19.00 12.08 12.19
C ARG A 80 18.31 13.14 11.34
N GLU A 81 18.84 13.45 10.17
CA GLU A 81 18.23 14.43 9.28
C GLU A 81 16.86 13.94 8.78
N ALA A 82 16.76 12.65 8.42
CA ALA A 82 15.49 12.03 8.05
C ALA A 82 14.46 12.09 9.19
N ALA A 83 14.87 11.79 10.43
CA ALA A 83 14.01 11.85 11.61
C ALA A 83 13.52 13.27 11.91
N GLN A 84 14.38 14.29 11.77
CA GLN A 84 13.99 15.70 11.92
C GLN A 84 12.97 16.13 10.85
N ARG A 85 13.19 15.75 9.58
CA ARG A 85 12.23 16.02 8.50
C ARG A 85 10.90 15.32 8.77
N ALA A 86 10.93 14.05 9.19
CA ALA A 86 9.73 13.28 9.48
C ALA A 86 8.93 13.85 10.67
N GLU A 87 9.60 14.38 11.69
CA GLU A 87 8.94 15.04 12.82
C GLU A 87 8.13 16.27 12.36
N VAL A 88 8.73 17.10 11.49
CA VAL A 88 8.06 18.29 10.95
C VAL A 88 6.88 17.90 10.07
N VAL A 89 7.03 16.86 9.25
CA VAL A 89 5.91 16.31 8.47
C VAL A 89 4.80 15.90 9.41
N LEU A 90 5.05 15.02 10.38
CA LEU A 90 4.02 14.53 11.31
C LEU A 90 3.33 15.65 12.11
N LEU A 91 4.06 16.71 12.48
CA LEU A 91 3.51 17.83 13.26
C LEU A 91 2.66 18.78 12.42
N ARG A 92 3.10 19.08 11.20
CA ARG A 92 2.52 20.16 10.37
C ARG A 92 1.77 19.67 9.15
N ASP A 93 1.64 18.36 8.98
CA ASP A 93 0.98 17.72 7.83
C ASP A 93 -0.39 18.33 7.52
N ALA A 94 -1.27 18.43 8.53
CA ALA A 94 -2.61 18.99 8.38
C ALA A 94 -2.57 20.49 7.99
N GLU A 95 -1.73 21.27 8.65
CA GLU A 95 -1.54 22.70 8.37
C GLU A 95 -1.03 22.91 6.93
N VAL A 96 -0.01 22.15 6.53
CA VAL A 96 0.62 22.26 5.21
C VAL A 96 -0.38 21.89 4.11
N ARG A 97 -1.14 20.81 4.27
CA ARG A 97 -2.20 20.43 3.30
C ARG A 97 -3.30 21.47 3.18
N GLU A 98 -3.76 22.01 4.32
CA GLU A 98 -4.79 23.05 4.32
C GLU A 98 -4.30 24.31 3.59
N ARG A 99 -3.04 24.72 3.83
CA ARG A 99 -2.47 25.93 3.25
C ARG A 99 -2.02 25.78 1.80
N LEU A 100 -1.61 24.58 1.39
CA LEU A 100 -1.17 24.28 0.02
C LEU A 100 -2.29 23.77 -0.90
N GLY A 101 -3.48 23.52 -0.35
CA GLY A 101 -4.72 23.40 -1.13
C GLY A 101 -5.02 22.01 -1.68
N ASP A 102 -4.89 20.95 -0.88
CA ASP A 102 -5.31 19.61 -1.29
C ASP A 102 -6.25 18.90 -0.31
N GLY A 103 -6.95 19.62 0.57
CA GLY A 103 -7.83 19.10 1.65
C GLY A 103 -8.95 18.11 1.24
N ALA A 104 -8.91 17.58 0.02
CA ALA A 104 -9.52 16.35 -0.42
C ALA A 104 -9.11 15.13 0.43
N PRO A 105 -10.01 14.14 0.58
CA PRO A 105 -9.69 12.88 1.23
C PRO A 105 -8.64 12.10 0.42
N GLN A 106 -7.64 11.55 1.11
CA GLN A 106 -6.65 10.67 0.49
C GLN A 106 -7.09 9.21 0.55
N LEU A 107 -7.02 8.52 -0.59
CA LEU A 107 -7.20 7.07 -0.64
C LEU A 107 -5.87 6.37 -0.37
N SER A 108 -5.72 5.78 0.80
CA SER A 108 -4.53 4.96 1.08
C SER A 108 -4.62 3.62 0.38
N ALA A 109 -3.59 3.23 -0.38
CA ALA A 109 -3.52 1.89 -0.97
C ALA A 109 -3.61 0.78 0.09
N ALA A 110 -3.10 1.04 1.31
CA ALA A 110 -3.21 0.12 2.44
C ALA A 110 -4.63 -0.03 3.02
N SER A 111 -5.59 0.82 2.62
CA SER A 111 -7.02 0.68 2.93
C SER A 111 -7.83 -0.01 1.83
N MET A 112 -7.19 -0.36 0.70
CA MET A 112 -7.82 -1.15 -0.34
C MET A 112 -8.10 -2.59 0.14
N HIS A 113 -8.90 -3.32 -0.63
CA HIS A 113 -9.22 -4.71 -0.33
C HIS A 113 -7.94 -5.55 -0.19
N ARG A 114 -7.89 -6.41 0.84
CA ARG A 114 -6.70 -7.23 1.17
C ARG A 114 -6.14 -7.99 -0.05
N TRP A 115 -7.00 -8.57 -0.88
CA TRP A 115 -6.58 -9.30 -2.09
C TRP A 115 -5.80 -8.44 -3.07
N VAL A 116 -6.15 -7.15 -3.16
CA VAL A 116 -5.50 -6.18 -4.05
C VAL A 116 -4.19 -5.72 -3.44
N TRP A 117 -4.25 -5.18 -2.22
CA TRP A 117 -3.05 -4.60 -1.62
C TRP A 117 -1.96 -5.64 -1.37
N ASP A 118 -2.32 -6.84 -0.89
CA ASP A 118 -1.34 -7.91 -0.69
C ASP A 118 -0.68 -8.38 -2.00
N GLY A 119 -1.37 -8.23 -3.14
CA GLY A 119 -0.82 -8.56 -4.46
C GLY A 119 0.10 -7.47 -5.00
N ALA A 120 -0.21 -6.20 -4.73
CA ALA A 120 0.53 -5.05 -5.24
C ALA A 120 1.73 -4.63 -4.36
N ARG A 121 1.63 -4.81 -3.04
CA ARG A 121 2.51 -4.16 -2.04
C ARG A 121 4.01 -4.30 -2.31
N SER A 122 4.45 -5.50 -2.69
CA SER A 122 5.88 -5.78 -2.92
C SER A 122 6.45 -4.98 -4.10
N LEU A 123 5.69 -4.86 -5.18
CA LEU A 123 6.09 -4.15 -6.40
C LEU A 123 5.90 -2.64 -6.25
N TRP A 124 4.85 -2.23 -5.52
CA TRP A 124 4.55 -0.83 -5.24
C TRP A 124 5.70 -0.11 -4.54
N GLY A 125 6.28 -0.73 -3.51
CA GLY A 125 7.40 -0.14 -2.76
C GLY A 125 8.67 0.07 -3.59
N SER A 126 8.79 -0.64 -4.72
CA SER A 126 9.92 -0.54 -5.64
C SER A 126 9.64 0.38 -6.84
N GLY A 127 8.45 0.98 -6.93
CA GLY A 127 8.05 1.87 -8.02
C GLY A 127 7.57 1.18 -9.30
N HIS A 128 7.38 -0.14 -9.28
CA HIS A 128 6.89 -0.93 -10.43
C HIS A 128 5.35 -0.95 -10.46
N PHE A 129 4.74 0.20 -10.75
CA PHE A 129 3.31 0.41 -10.56
C PHE A 129 2.42 -0.42 -11.51
N ARG A 130 2.79 -0.51 -12.80
CA ARG A 130 2.09 -1.33 -13.80
C ARG A 130 2.12 -2.81 -13.46
N GLU A 131 3.27 -3.30 -13.01
CA GLU A 131 3.41 -4.68 -12.55
C GLU A 131 2.62 -4.92 -11.25
N ALA A 132 2.61 -3.95 -10.33
CA ALA A 132 1.83 -4.03 -9.10
C ALA A 132 0.33 -4.17 -9.38
N VAL A 133 -0.22 -3.41 -10.33
CA VAL A 133 -1.61 -3.56 -10.79
C VAL A 133 -1.85 -4.95 -11.37
N THR A 134 -0.95 -5.42 -12.23
CA THR A 134 -1.07 -6.75 -12.87
C THR A 134 -1.04 -7.87 -11.83
N ALA A 135 -0.17 -7.78 -10.83
CA ALA A 135 -0.08 -8.72 -9.72
C ALA A 135 -1.36 -8.72 -8.87
N ALA A 136 -1.91 -7.54 -8.56
CA ALA A 136 -3.19 -7.43 -7.87
C ALA A 136 -4.35 -8.05 -8.66
N ALA A 137 -4.44 -7.79 -9.97
CA ALA A 137 -5.47 -8.36 -10.84
C ALA A 137 -5.41 -9.91 -10.85
N ARG A 138 -4.21 -10.47 -10.98
CA ARG A 138 -3.97 -11.93 -10.91
C ARG A 138 -4.43 -12.49 -9.56
N LYS A 139 -4.11 -11.81 -8.46
CA LYS A 139 -4.52 -12.22 -7.11
C LYS A 139 -6.04 -12.17 -6.94
N VAL A 140 -6.71 -11.12 -7.39
CA VAL A 140 -8.19 -11.04 -7.35
C VAL A 140 -8.84 -12.17 -8.14
N ASN A 141 -8.32 -12.50 -9.33
CA ASN A 141 -8.82 -13.63 -10.10
C ASN A 141 -8.63 -14.97 -9.35
N ALA A 142 -7.45 -15.21 -8.78
CA ALA A 142 -7.16 -16.44 -8.04
C ALA A 142 -8.05 -16.59 -6.80
N GLU A 143 -8.27 -15.51 -6.05
CA GLU A 143 -9.15 -15.54 -4.88
C GLU A 143 -10.63 -15.70 -5.25
N ALA A 144 -11.07 -15.12 -6.37
CA ALA A 144 -12.39 -15.38 -6.92
C ALA A 144 -12.57 -16.86 -7.28
N GLN A 145 -11.58 -17.45 -7.98
CA GLN A 145 -11.55 -18.88 -8.32
C GLN A 145 -11.59 -19.77 -7.07
N ASN A 146 -10.82 -19.42 -6.03
CA ASN A 146 -10.84 -20.12 -4.75
C ASN A 146 -12.22 -20.04 -4.09
N LYS A 147 -12.84 -18.85 -4.06
CA LYS A 147 -14.15 -18.64 -3.45
C LYS A 147 -15.25 -19.47 -4.11
N VAL A 148 -15.23 -19.61 -5.44
CA VAL A 148 -16.23 -20.39 -6.18
C VAL A 148 -15.81 -21.84 -6.46
N ALA A 149 -14.66 -22.26 -5.93
CA ALA A 149 -14.06 -23.58 -6.18
C ALA A 149 -13.99 -23.97 -7.68
N ARG A 150 -13.70 -22.99 -8.55
CA ARG A 150 -13.57 -23.15 -10.01
C ARG A 150 -12.18 -22.73 -10.46
N ARG A 151 -11.45 -23.60 -11.16
CA ARG A 151 -10.12 -23.29 -11.74
C ARG A 151 -10.05 -23.47 -13.26
N ASP A 152 -11.12 -23.96 -13.86
CA ASP A 152 -11.25 -24.23 -15.30
C ASP A 152 -11.56 -22.97 -16.12
N VAL A 153 -12.01 -21.90 -15.48
CA VAL A 153 -12.26 -20.59 -16.12
C VAL A 153 -11.61 -19.48 -15.32
N SER A 154 -11.20 -18.41 -16.00
CA SER A 154 -10.52 -17.26 -15.42
C SER A 154 -11.04 -15.95 -16.00
N GLU A 155 -10.74 -14.86 -15.29
CA GLU A 155 -10.92 -13.47 -15.73
C GLU A 155 -12.35 -13.24 -16.25
N THR A 156 -12.52 -12.59 -17.39
CA THR A 156 -13.83 -12.26 -17.96
C THR A 156 -14.79 -13.45 -17.98
N ALA A 157 -14.35 -14.63 -18.42
CA ALA A 157 -15.19 -15.82 -18.49
C ALA A 157 -15.65 -16.32 -17.12
N LEU A 158 -14.77 -16.25 -16.11
CA LEU A 158 -15.13 -16.55 -14.73
C LEU A 158 -16.21 -15.59 -14.23
N PHE A 159 -15.98 -14.29 -14.34
CA PHE A 159 -16.89 -13.27 -13.81
C PHE A 159 -18.26 -13.26 -14.51
N GLN A 160 -18.28 -13.49 -15.83
CA GLN A 160 -19.52 -13.71 -16.58
C GLN A 160 -20.27 -14.96 -16.11
N SER A 161 -19.55 -16.04 -15.79
CA SER A 161 -20.17 -17.27 -15.30
C SER A 161 -20.71 -17.14 -13.86
N VAL A 162 -19.96 -16.52 -12.94
CA VAL A 162 -20.33 -16.51 -11.52
C VAL A 162 -21.37 -15.44 -11.20
N PHE A 163 -21.36 -14.29 -11.89
CA PHE A 163 -22.39 -13.25 -11.73
C PHE A 163 -23.57 -13.39 -12.69
N SER A 164 -23.66 -14.51 -13.43
CA SER A 164 -24.85 -14.80 -14.25
C SER A 164 -26.11 -14.87 -13.38
N LYS A 165 -27.22 -14.40 -13.96
CA LYS A 165 -28.55 -14.45 -13.34
C LYS A 165 -29.17 -15.85 -13.43
N ASP A 166 -28.60 -16.74 -14.23
CA ASP A 166 -29.08 -18.12 -14.33
C ASP A 166 -28.96 -18.83 -12.97
N ALA A 167 -29.81 -19.82 -12.75
CA ALA A 167 -29.70 -20.71 -11.60
C ALA A 167 -28.31 -21.36 -11.52
N ALA A 168 -27.85 -21.60 -10.29
CA ALA A 168 -26.63 -22.35 -10.05
C ALA A 168 -26.76 -23.78 -10.60
N LYS A 169 -25.66 -24.31 -11.14
CA LYS A 169 -25.59 -25.67 -11.71
C LYS A 169 -24.45 -26.44 -11.06
N PRO A 170 -24.49 -27.78 -11.02
CA PRO A 170 -23.38 -28.57 -10.49
C PRO A 170 -22.05 -28.17 -11.14
N GLY A 171 -21.05 -27.89 -10.32
CA GLY A 171 -19.74 -27.40 -10.78
C GLY A 171 -19.76 -26.01 -11.42
N ARG A 172 -20.85 -25.25 -11.33
CA ARG A 172 -20.97 -23.85 -11.79
C ARG A 172 -21.81 -23.04 -10.80
N PRO A 173 -21.29 -22.76 -9.60
CA PRO A 173 -21.98 -21.93 -8.61
C PRO A 173 -22.12 -20.48 -9.10
N ARG A 174 -22.92 -19.71 -8.37
CA ARG A 174 -23.17 -18.29 -8.61
C ARG A 174 -22.78 -17.47 -7.39
N LEU A 175 -22.43 -16.22 -7.65
CA LEU A 175 -22.21 -15.20 -6.64
C LEU A 175 -23.42 -14.26 -6.66
N ARG A 176 -24.09 -14.15 -5.51
CA ARG A 176 -25.27 -13.31 -5.33
C ARG A 176 -24.94 -12.12 -4.45
N LEU A 177 -25.06 -10.90 -5.00
CA LEU A 177 -24.83 -9.66 -4.26
C LEU A 177 -26.04 -9.25 -3.41
N MET A 178 -27.22 -9.77 -3.78
CA MET A 178 -28.46 -9.66 -3.05
C MET A 178 -29.30 -10.91 -3.35
N ALA A 179 -30.30 -11.18 -2.50
CA ALA A 179 -31.24 -12.27 -2.75
C ALA A 179 -31.95 -12.07 -4.09
N ASP A 180 -32.21 -13.19 -4.79
CA ASP A 180 -33.02 -13.15 -6.00
C ASP A 180 -34.49 -12.98 -5.62
N ASP A 181 -34.97 -11.74 -5.73
CA ASP A 181 -36.35 -11.33 -5.52
C ASP A 181 -37.11 -11.13 -6.84
N GLY A 182 -36.49 -11.50 -7.97
CA GLY A 182 -37.03 -11.26 -9.31
C GLY A 182 -37.04 -9.80 -9.77
N SER A 183 -36.48 -8.88 -8.97
CA SER A 183 -36.51 -7.43 -9.25
C SER A 183 -35.56 -7.01 -10.37
N ASP A 184 -35.83 -5.85 -10.95
CA ASP A 184 -34.91 -5.22 -11.89
C ASP A 184 -33.62 -4.72 -11.20
N THR A 185 -33.67 -4.48 -9.89
CA THR A 185 -32.49 -4.16 -9.07
C THR A 185 -31.53 -5.35 -9.04
N PHE A 186 -32.03 -6.55 -8.72
CA PHE A 186 -31.23 -7.77 -8.76
C PHE A 186 -30.57 -7.95 -10.14
N ARG A 187 -31.35 -7.79 -11.21
CA ARG A 187 -30.86 -7.95 -12.59
C ARG A 187 -29.79 -6.92 -12.95
N SER A 188 -29.98 -5.66 -12.54
CA SER A 188 -29.11 -4.55 -12.89
C SER A 188 -27.80 -4.58 -12.12
N VAL A 189 -27.83 -4.92 -10.82
CA VAL A 189 -26.63 -5.03 -9.99
C VAL A 189 -25.71 -6.13 -10.52
N HIS A 190 -26.24 -7.33 -10.77
CA HIS A 190 -25.42 -8.45 -11.26
C HIS A 190 -24.87 -8.20 -12.67
N ARG A 191 -25.68 -7.60 -13.56
CA ARG A 191 -25.20 -7.16 -14.89
C ARG A 191 -24.08 -6.13 -14.75
N GLY A 192 -24.26 -5.12 -13.88
CA GLY A 192 -23.28 -4.06 -13.67
C GLY A 192 -21.94 -4.59 -13.17
N VAL A 193 -21.95 -5.47 -12.18
CA VAL A 193 -20.71 -6.07 -11.66
C VAL A 193 -20.03 -6.96 -12.70
N MET A 194 -20.80 -7.70 -13.49
CA MET A 194 -20.27 -8.49 -14.61
C MET A 194 -19.56 -7.60 -15.64
N SER A 195 -20.21 -6.53 -16.10
CA SER A 195 -19.62 -5.58 -17.06
C SER A 195 -18.42 -4.84 -16.48
N PHE A 196 -18.45 -4.50 -15.19
CA PHE A 196 -17.31 -3.87 -14.52
C PHE A 196 -16.11 -4.81 -14.44
N ALA A 197 -16.33 -6.09 -14.11
CA ALA A 197 -15.28 -7.09 -14.10
C ALA A 197 -14.66 -7.27 -15.49
N GLU A 198 -15.48 -7.35 -16.53
CA GLU A 198 -15.01 -7.39 -17.91
C GLU A 198 -14.17 -6.15 -18.25
N GLY A 199 -14.62 -4.95 -17.89
CA GLY A 199 -13.84 -3.72 -18.06
C GLY A 199 -12.51 -3.73 -17.32
N CYS A 200 -12.46 -4.25 -16.09
CA CYS A 200 -11.21 -4.37 -15.32
C CYS A 200 -10.21 -5.30 -16.00
N PHE A 201 -10.65 -6.48 -16.45
CA PHE A 201 -9.72 -7.44 -17.06
C PHE A 201 -9.35 -7.07 -18.49
N ALA A 202 -10.33 -6.73 -19.33
CA ALA A 202 -10.12 -6.39 -20.72
C ALA A 202 -9.47 -5.02 -20.92
N GLY A 203 -9.86 -4.02 -20.13
CA GLY A 203 -9.40 -2.63 -20.29
C GLY A 203 -8.18 -2.25 -19.45
N ILE A 204 -7.88 -2.97 -18.36
CA ILE A 204 -6.76 -2.64 -17.47
C ILE A 204 -5.69 -3.73 -17.49
N ARG A 205 -6.04 -4.95 -17.09
CA ARG A 205 -5.07 -6.05 -16.94
C ARG A 205 -4.46 -6.46 -18.28
N ASN A 206 -5.28 -6.57 -19.33
CA ASN A 206 -4.82 -7.05 -20.63
C ASN A 206 -3.80 -6.11 -21.31
N PRO A 207 -4.04 -4.80 -21.43
CA PRO A 207 -3.02 -3.86 -21.93
C PRO A 207 -1.72 -3.93 -21.13
N ASN A 208 -1.82 -3.98 -19.79
CA ASN A 208 -0.65 -4.10 -18.91
C ASN A 208 0.16 -5.39 -19.11
N SER A 209 -0.42 -6.44 -19.71
CA SER A 209 0.22 -7.75 -19.88
C SER A 209 0.61 -8.09 -21.33
N HIS A 210 0.03 -7.42 -22.33
CA HIS A 210 0.17 -7.77 -23.75
C HIS A 210 0.89 -6.72 -24.58
N GLU A 211 0.98 -5.48 -24.12
CA GLU A 211 1.69 -4.42 -24.83
C GLU A 211 3.13 -4.31 -24.32
N ASP A 212 4.07 -4.82 -25.10
CA ASP A 212 5.49 -4.72 -24.80
C ASP A 212 5.99 -3.28 -24.96
N GLY A 213 6.85 -2.82 -24.04
CA GLY A 213 7.53 -1.52 -24.14
C GLY A 213 6.68 -0.31 -23.74
N LEU A 214 5.52 -0.52 -23.09
CA LEU A 214 4.77 0.58 -22.50
C LEU A 214 5.59 1.29 -21.41
N PRO A 215 5.49 2.63 -21.30
CA PRO A 215 6.10 3.36 -20.20
C PRO A 215 5.50 2.90 -18.86
N GLU A 216 6.25 3.07 -17.78
CA GLU A 216 5.75 2.83 -16.43
C GLU A 216 4.51 3.72 -16.16
N LEU A 217 3.52 3.19 -15.44
CA LEU A 217 2.33 3.96 -15.10
C LEU A 217 2.66 5.07 -14.09
N PRO A 218 2.12 6.28 -14.25
CA PRO A 218 2.10 7.24 -13.17
C PRO A 218 1.42 6.65 -11.93
N GLU A 219 1.95 6.98 -10.74
CA GLU A 219 1.46 6.42 -9.47
C GLU A 219 -0.05 6.62 -9.27
N HIS A 220 -0.57 7.80 -9.64
CA HIS A 220 -1.99 8.13 -9.48
C HIS A 220 -2.90 7.27 -10.38
N GLU A 221 -2.55 7.08 -11.65
CA GLU A 221 -3.29 6.20 -12.56
C GLU A 221 -3.25 4.74 -12.09
N ALA A 222 -2.10 4.30 -11.57
CA ALA A 222 -1.99 2.97 -10.99
C ALA A 222 -2.85 2.81 -9.72
N LEU A 223 -2.98 3.85 -8.88
CA LEU A 223 -3.89 3.86 -7.74
C LEU A 223 -5.35 3.76 -8.17
N GLU A 224 -5.74 4.45 -9.24
CA GLU A 224 -7.09 4.35 -9.81
C GLU A 224 -7.39 2.92 -10.28
N GLN A 225 -6.43 2.30 -10.98
CA GLN A 225 -6.55 0.91 -11.44
C GLN A 225 -6.65 -0.07 -10.25
N LEU A 226 -5.83 0.09 -9.22
CA LEU A 226 -5.93 -0.71 -7.99
C LEU A 226 -7.27 -0.49 -7.28
N ALA A 227 -7.78 0.74 -7.24
CA ALA A 227 -9.08 1.05 -6.65
C ALA A 227 -10.22 0.34 -7.39
N ALA A 228 -10.16 0.27 -8.73
CA ALA A 228 -11.12 -0.49 -9.53
C ALA A 228 -11.12 -1.98 -9.15
N PHE A 229 -9.96 -2.62 -9.10
CA PHE A 229 -9.85 -4.01 -8.62
C PHE A 229 -10.28 -4.15 -7.16
N SER A 230 -10.08 -3.13 -6.32
CA SER A 230 -10.50 -3.16 -4.92
C SER A 230 -12.02 -3.14 -4.78
N VAL A 231 -12.73 -2.44 -5.66
CA VAL A 231 -14.20 -2.47 -5.71
C VAL A 231 -14.69 -3.85 -6.15
N LEU A 232 -14.10 -4.40 -7.22
CA LEU A 232 -14.45 -5.73 -7.71
C LEU A 232 -14.21 -6.81 -6.64
N ALA A 233 -13.03 -6.81 -6.01
CA ALA A 233 -12.68 -7.75 -4.97
C ALA A 233 -13.67 -7.69 -3.79
N ARG A 234 -14.12 -6.49 -3.41
CA ARG A 234 -15.12 -6.32 -2.36
C ARG A 234 -16.47 -6.94 -2.73
N TRP A 235 -16.96 -6.73 -3.95
CA TRP A 235 -18.19 -7.36 -4.43
C TRP A 235 -18.08 -8.89 -4.44
N VAL A 236 -16.95 -9.41 -4.90
CA VAL A 236 -16.71 -10.86 -4.89
C VAL A 236 -16.65 -11.40 -3.47
N ASP A 237 -15.89 -10.78 -2.56
CA ASP A 237 -15.73 -11.25 -1.17
C ASP A 237 -17.03 -11.13 -0.37
N SER A 238 -17.88 -10.13 -0.62
CA SER A 238 -19.15 -9.95 0.08
C SER A 238 -20.30 -10.79 -0.50
N ALA A 239 -20.24 -11.22 -1.76
CA ALA A 239 -21.33 -11.97 -2.39
C ALA A 239 -21.56 -13.33 -1.73
N ALA A 240 -22.82 -13.72 -1.57
CA ALA A 240 -23.21 -15.04 -1.11
C ALA A 240 -22.93 -16.08 -2.21
N LEU A 241 -22.38 -17.23 -1.81
CA LEU A 241 -22.19 -18.35 -2.71
C LEU A 241 -23.51 -19.13 -2.83
N ASP A 242 -24.05 -19.18 -4.03
CA ASP A 242 -25.22 -19.96 -4.42
C ASP A 242 -24.73 -21.19 -5.18
N ALA A 243 -24.83 -22.35 -4.54
CA ALA A 243 -24.44 -23.64 -5.07
C ALA A 243 -25.60 -24.63 -4.91
N PRO A 244 -25.87 -25.49 -5.91
CA PRO A 244 -26.94 -26.47 -5.86
C PRO A 244 -26.64 -27.63 -4.90
#